data_AF-A0A2P8GK50-F1
#
_entry.id   AF-A0A2P8GK50-F1
#
_cell.length_a   1.000
_cell.length_b   1.000
_cell.length_c   1.000
_cell.angle_alpha   90.00
_cell.angle_beta   90.00
_cell.angle_gamma   90.00
#
_symmetry.space_group_name_H-M   'P 1'
#
loop_
_entity.id
_entity.type
_entity.pdbx_description
1 polymer ?
#
loop_
_entity_poly.entity_id
_entity_poly.type
_entity_poly.pdbx_seq_one_letter_code
_entity_poly.pdbx_strand_id
1 'polypeptide(L)'
;MKDVWKLKYGSHSIQIENRLTGSRLYVDGVLQDELVGIHLSSRMFGKVKNDEGEDEDIKVSIGCNLLKTDCRVFIGERLAYSTDLQWEM
;
A
#
# COMPACT_ATOMS: atom_id res chain seq x y z
N MET A 1 -16.98 3.07 -0.58
CA MET A 1 -15.88 2.09 -0.49
C MET A 1 -14.89 2.62 0.53
N LYS A 2 -14.60 1.84 1.55
CA LYS A 2 -13.59 2.17 2.56
C LYS A 2 -12.81 0.90 2.81
N ASP A 3 -11.67 0.80 2.15
CA ASP A 3 -10.75 -0.30 2.33
C ASP A 3 -9.55 0.20 3.14
N VAL A 4 -9.09 -0.63 4.07
CA VAL A 4 -7.88 -0.37 4.84
C VAL A 4 -7.05 -1.64 4.82
N TRP A 5 -5.84 -1.54 4.28
CA TRP A 5 -4.87 -2.63 4.31
C TRP A 5 -3.74 -2.28 5.25
N LYS A 6 -3.33 -3.26 6.05
CA LYS A 6 -2.21 -3.14 6.99
C LYS A 6 -1.30 -4.32 6.80
N LEU A 7 -0.02 -4.05 6.60
CA LEU A 7 1.03 -5.06 6.55
C LEU A 7 2.21 -4.64 7.41
N LYS A 8 2.99 -5.63 7.87
CA LYS A 8 4.26 -5.40 8.56
C LYS A 8 5.42 -5.64 7.61
N TYR A 9 6.48 -4.87 7.79
CA TYR A 9 7.75 -5.07 7.14
C TYR A 9 8.87 -4.85 8.16
N GLY A 10 9.52 -5.93 8.59
CA GLY A 10 10.39 -5.90 9.78
C GLY A 10 9.63 -5.37 11.01
N SER A 11 10.18 -4.34 11.65
CA SER A 11 9.54 -3.62 12.76
C SER A 11 8.53 -2.55 12.31
N HIS A 12 8.46 -2.24 11.02
CA HIS A 12 7.66 -1.14 10.48
C HIS A 12 6.24 -1.57 10.13
N SER A 13 5.32 -0.63 10.31
CA SER A 13 3.91 -0.77 9.95
C SER A 13 3.60 0.04 8.70
N ILE A 14 3.07 -0.62 7.67
CA ILE A 14 2.61 0.04 6.45
C ILE A 14 1.08 -0.02 6.42
N GLN A 15 0.44 1.14 6.29
CA GLN A 15 -1.01 1.26 6.22
C GLN A 15 -1.42 1.98 4.95
N ILE A 16 -2.34 1.36 4.22
CA ILE A 16 -2.95 1.91 3.01
C ILE A 16 -4.43 2.14 3.30
N GLU A 17 -4.89 3.37 3.06
CA GLU A 17 -6.32 3.69 3.10
C GLU A 17 -6.82 4.00 1.70
N ASN A 18 -7.96 3.43 1.33
CA ASN A 18 -8.68 3.80 0.11
C ASN A 18 -10.09 4.26 0.46
N ARG A 19 -10.39 5.52 0.16
CA ARG A 19 -11.68 6.15 0.36
C ARG A 19 -12.15 6.74 -0.96
N LEU A 20 -13.46 6.99 -1.07
CA LEU A 20 -14.03 7.65 -2.24
C LEU A 20 -13.38 9.01 -2.52
N THR A 21 -12.94 9.72 -1.49
CA THR A 21 -12.33 11.05 -1.61
C THR A 21 -10.82 11.01 -1.79
N GLY A 22 -10.21 9.83 -1.84
CA GLY A 22 -8.78 9.68 -2.05
C GLY A 22 -8.17 8.47 -1.36
N SER A 23 -6.91 8.21 -1.68
CA SER A 23 -6.10 7.13 -1.12
C SER A 23 -4.92 7.71 -0.35
N ARG A 24 -4.44 7.00 0.68
CA ARG A 24 -3.30 7.43 1.51
C ARG A 24 -2.37 6.27 1.84
N LEU A 25 -1.07 6.56 1.89
CA LEU A 25 -0.02 5.65 2.33
C LEU A 25 0.65 6.20 3.59
N TYR A 26 0.69 5.37 4.63
CA TYR A 26 1.35 5.66 5.89
C TYR A 26 2.42 4.61 6.19
N VAL A 27 3.55 5.06 6.76
CA VAL A 27 4.56 4.20 7.38
C VAL A 27 4.76 4.67 8.82
N ASP A 28 4.56 3.76 9.78
CA ASP A 28 4.61 4.06 11.23
C ASP A 28 3.73 5.25 11.65
N GLY A 29 2.56 5.33 11.02
CA GLY A 29 1.59 6.41 11.25
C GLY A 29 1.93 7.73 10.57
N VAL A 30 3.08 7.86 9.92
CA VAL A 30 3.49 9.04 9.18
C VAL A 30 2.96 8.95 7.74
N LEU A 31 2.20 9.96 7.30
CA LEU A 31 1.73 10.07 5.92
C LEU A 31 2.92 10.29 4.99
N GLN A 32 3.10 9.41 4.01
CA GLN A 32 4.18 9.52 3.03
C GLN A 32 3.69 10.00 1.67
N ASP A 33 2.48 9.61 1.28
CA ASP A 33 1.87 10.02 0.02
C ASP A 33 0.34 9.93 0.08
N GLU A 34 -0.33 10.76 -0.72
CA GLU A 34 -1.77 10.75 -0.89
C GLU A 34 -2.21 11.10 -2.31
N LEU A 35 -3.30 10.49 -2.73
CA LEU A 35 -3.99 10.83 -3.97
C LEU A 35 -5.40 11.33 -3.62
N VAL A 36 -5.66 12.62 -3.85
CA VAL A 36 -6.95 13.25 -3.51
C VAL A 36 -7.91 13.18 -4.69
N GLY A 37 -9.19 12.94 -4.43
CA GLY A 37 -10.25 12.88 -5.44
C GLY A 37 -10.67 11.46 -5.81
N ILE A 38 -11.54 11.37 -6.81
CA ILE A 38 -12.09 10.09 -7.28
C ILE A 38 -11.21 9.58 -8.42
N HIS A 39 -10.57 8.43 -8.19
CA HIS A 39 -9.71 7.78 -9.17
C HIS A 39 -10.14 6.33 -9.38
N LEU A 40 -10.14 5.86 -10.63
CA LEU A 40 -10.41 4.45 -10.94
C LEU A 40 -9.21 3.55 -10.62
N SER A 41 -8.02 4.15 -10.58
CA SER A 41 -6.78 3.54 -10.14
C SER A 41 -5.94 4.55 -9.40
N SER A 42 -5.30 4.14 -8.31
CA SER A 42 -4.39 4.99 -7.53
C SER A 42 -3.00 4.38 -7.50
N ARG A 43 -1.97 5.22 -7.64
CA ARG A 43 -0.58 4.85 -7.34
C ARG A 43 -0.07 5.78 -6.26
N MET A 44 0.59 5.20 -5.26
CA MET A 44 1.22 5.95 -4.17
C MET A 44 2.62 5.40 -3.94
N PHE A 45 3.53 6.26 -3.52
CA PHE A 45 4.94 5.94 -3.36
C PHE A 45 5.39 6.30 -1.95
N GLY A 46 6.34 5.53 -1.42
CA GLY A 46 6.87 5.77 -0.08
C GLY A 46 8.25 5.17 0.07
N LYS A 47 8.76 5.21 1.29
CA LYS A 47 10.01 4.57 1.70
C LYS A 47 9.84 3.91 3.06
N VAL A 48 10.46 2.76 3.25
CA VAL A 48 10.56 2.07 4.54
C VAL A 48 12.00 1.66 4.79
N LYS A 49 12.41 1.62 6.05
CA LYS A 49 13.72 1.10 6.42
C LYS A 49 13.69 -0.43 6.46
N ASN A 50 14.70 -1.08 5.89
CA ASN A 50 14.92 -2.51 6.09
C ASN A 50 15.64 -2.76 7.42
N ASP A 51 15.87 -4.03 7.75
CA ASP A 51 16.53 -4.42 9.01
C ASP A 51 18.01 -3.96 9.10
N GLU A 52 18.61 -3.57 7.96
CA GLU A 52 19.97 -3.03 7.87
C GLU A 52 19.99 -1.49 7.98
N GLY A 53 18.83 -0.84 8.06
CA GLY A 53 18.68 0.62 8.14
C GLY A 53 18.77 1.33 6.79
N GLU A 54 18.72 0.60 5.68
CA GLU A 54 18.68 1.15 4.33
C GLU A 54 17.25 1.51 3.92
N ASP A 55 17.08 2.53 3.07
CA ASP A 55 15.76 2.90 2.54
C ASP A 55 15.38 2.01 1.36
N GLU A 56 14.21 1.40 1.43
CA GLU A 56 13.59 0.68 0.33
C GLU A 56 12.33 1.40 -0.14
N ASP A 57 12.15 1.45 -1.46
CA ASP A 57 10.99 2.10 -2.08
C ASP A 57 9.73 1.28 -1.88
N ILE A 58 8.66 1.94 -1.42
CA ILE A 58 7.31 1.38 -1.44
C ILE A 58 6.62 1.85 -2.71
N LYS A 59 5.97 0.94 -3.43
CA LYS A 59 4.98 1.26 -4.46
C LYS A 59 3.66 0.59 -4.15
N VAL A 60 2.61 1.39 -3.98
CA VAL A 60 1.23 0.92 -3.86
C VAL A 60 0.51 1.11 -5.19
N SER A 61 -0.20 0.08 -5.63
CA SER A 61 -1.11 0.13 -6.77
C SER A 61 -2.48 -0.34 -6.33
N ILE A 62 -3.46 0.56 -6.39
CA ILE A 62 -4.87 0.25 -6.16
C ILE A 62 -5.57 0.29 -7.51
N GLY A 63 -6.30 -0.77 -7.84
CA GLY A 63 -7.15 -0.84 -9.01
C GLY A 63 -8.55 -1.28 -8.61
N CYS A 64 -9.56 -0.84 -9.36
CA CYS A 64 -10.91 -1.36 -9.22
C CYS A 64 -11.21 -2.30 -10.39
N ASN A 65 -11.52 -3.55 -10.09
CA ASN A 65 -12.07 -4.51 -11.05
C ASN A 65 -13.60 -4.59 -10.85
N LEU A 66 -14.31 -5.18 -11.81
CA LEU A 66 -15.79 -5.18 -11.92
C LEU A 66 -16.56 -5.48 -10.61
N LEU A 67 -15.97 -6.23 -9.68
CA LEU A 67 -16.62 -6.64 -8.42
C LEU A 67 -15.77 -6.38 -7.16
N LYS A 68 -14.51 -5.94 -7.27
CA LYS A 68 -13.58 -5.85 -6.13
C LYS A 68 -12.50 -4.80 -6.30
N THR A 69 -12.00 -4.30 -5.17
CA THR A 69 -10.82 -3.45 -5.09
C THR A 69 -9.57 -4.31 -4.91
N ASP A 70 -8.63 -4.17 -5.83
CA ASP A 70 -7.33 -4.84 -5.74
C ASP A 70 -6.30 -3.86 -5.20
N CYS A 71 -5.56 -4.27 -4.18
CA CYS A 71 -4.42 -3.54 -3.64
C CYS A 71 -3.17 -4.41 -3.81
N ARG A 72 -2.11 -3.81 -4.34
CA ARG A 72 -0.78 -4.42 -4.47
C ARG A 72 0.25 -3.50 -3.86
N VAL A 73 1.12 -4.06 -3.03
CA VAL A 73 2.22 -3.33 -2.39
C VAL A 73 3.52 -4.00 -2.80
N PHE A 74 4.42 -3.20 -3.37
CA PHE A 74 5.78 -3.59 -3.68
C PHE A 74 6.72 -2.88 -2.70
N ILE A 75 7.75 -3.60 -2.26
CA ILE A 75 8.88 -3.06 -1.50
C ILE A 75 10.15 -3.40 -2.29
N GLY A 76 10.89 -2.38 -2.70
CA GLY A 76 11.85 -2.49 -3.79
C GLY A 76 11.18 -3.05 -5.05
N GLU A 77 11.76 -4.12 -5.61
CA GLU A 77 11.21 -4.81 -6.78
C GLU A 77 10.32 -6.02 -6.43
N ARG A 78 10.04 -6.26 -5.14
CA ARG A 78 9.33 -7.46 -4.66
C ARG A 78 7.87 -7.16 -4.34
N LEU A 79 6.97 -8.04 -4.77
CA LEU A 79 5.55 -7.99 -4.37
C LEU A 79 5.41 -8.48 -2.92
N ALA A 80 5.20 -7.55 -2.00
CA ALA A 80 5.08 -7.84 -0.56
C ALA A 80 3.64 -8.17 -0.15
N TYR A 81 2.64 -7.63 -0.87
CA TYR A 81 1.23 -7.89 -0.59
C TYR A 81 0.38 -7.79 -1.86
N SER A 82 -0.63 -8.65 -1.97
CA SER A 82 -1.72 -8.47 -2.92
C SER A 82 -3.03 -8.99 -2.35
N THR A 83 -4.13 -8.26 -2.57
CA THR A 83 -5.49 -8.73 -2.25
C THR A 83 -5.82 -10.09 -2.92
N ASP A 84 -5.19 -10.41 -4.05
CA ASP A 84 -5.42 -11.64 -4.82
C ASP A 84 -4.53 -12.82 -4.41
N LEU A 85 -3.48 -12.59 -3.63
CA LEU A 85 -2.53 -13.64 -3.25
C LEU A 85 -2.84 -14.11 -1.83
N GLN A 86 -3.54 -15.23 -1.71
CA GLN A 86 -3.46 -16.07 -0.51
C GLN A 86 -2.16 -16.88 -0.61
N TRP A 87 -1.11 -16.46 0.09
CA TRP A 87 -0.05 -17.39 0.43
C TRP A 87 -0.59 -18.24 1.58
N GLU A 88 -0.77 -19.53 1.34
CA GLU A 88 -0.99 -20.50 2.42
C GLU A 88 0.19 -20.36 3.39
N MET A 89 -0.14 -20.07 4.65
CA MET A 89 0.81 -20.02 5.77
C MET A 89 1.29 -21.43 6.11
#